data_AF-A0AAU7NVJ0-F1
#
_entry.id   AF-A0AAU7NVJ0-F1
#
_cell.length_a   1.000
_cell.length_b   1.000
_cell.length_c   1.000
_cell.angle_alpha   90.00
_cell.angle_beta   90.00
_cell.angle_gamma   90.00
#
_symmetry.space_group_name_H-M   'P 1'
#
loop_
_entity.id
_entity.type
_entity.pdbx_description
1 polymer ?
#
loop_
_entity_poly.entity_id
_entity_poly.type
_entity_poly.pdbx_seq_one_letter_code
_entity_poly.pdbx_strand_id
1 'polypeptide(L)' 'MPLEDEFAQEIINSELLHVDETSWMEHTTFLWLWVFSTNRVTAYWIATRSAELLENL' A
#
# COMPACT_ATOMS: atom_id res chain seq x y z
N MET A 1 7.80 20.02 1.22
CA MET A 1 7.93 18.56 1.21
C MET A 1 6.56 18.01 0.86
N PRO A 2 6.43 17.07 -0.08
CA PRO A 2 5.15 16.44 -0.39
C PRO A 2 4.63 15.71 0.84
N LEU A 3 3.33 15.81 1.12
CA LEU A 3 2.70 15.15 2.26
C LEU A 3 2.70 13.61 2.09
N GLU A 4 2.78 13.15 0.85
CA GLU A 4 2.85 11.73 0.48
C GLU A 4 4.09 11.05 1.05
N ASP A 5 5.25 11.73 1.04
CA ASP A 5 6.49 11.20 1.59
C ASP A 5 6.40 11.04 3.12
N GLU A 6 5.73 11.98 3.80
CA GLU A 6 5.52 11.92 5.25
C GLU A 6 4.60 10.77 5.65
N PHE A 7 3.56 10.49 4.86
CA PHE A 7 2.67 9.35 5.08
C PHE A 7 3.33 8.01 4.76
N ALA A 8 4.13 7.94 3.69
CA ALA A 8 4.93 6.76 3.40
C ALA A 8 5.88 6.45 4.57
N GLN A 9 6.57 7.47 5.10
CA GLN A 9 7.43 7.29 6.27
C GLN A 9 6.67 6.86 7.52
N GLU A 10 5.44 7.33 7.75
CA GLU A 10 4.63 6.85 8.88
C GLU A 10 4.30 5.36 8.75
N ILE A 11 3.93 4.92 7.55
CA ILE A 11 3.61 3.51 7.27
C ILE A 11 4.84 2.62 7.48
N ILE A 12 5.99 3.03 6.94
CA ILE A 12 7.25 2.29 7.05
C ILE A 12 7.71 2.18 8.51
N ASN A 13 7.59 3.27 9.27
CA ASN A 13 8.03 3.33 10.66
C ASN A 13 6.96 2.83 11.65
N SER A 14 5.83 2.33 11.17
CA SER A 14 4.75 1.87 12.05
C SER A 14 5.15 0.59 12.79
N GLU A 15 4.85 0.53 14.08
CA GLU A 15 5.12 -0.66 14.90
C GLU A 15 4.26 -1.86 14.49
N LEU A 16 3.05 -1.59 13.99
CA LEU A 16 2.10 -2.58 13.50
C LEU A 16 1.46 -2.08 12.20
N LEU A 17 1.75 -2.81 11.12
CA LEU A 17 1.19 -2.57 9.80
C LEU A 17 0.21 -3.68 9.42
N HIS A 18 -1.03 -3.28 9.12
CA HIS A 18 -2.02 -4.17 8.53
C HIS A 18 -2.00 -4.03 7.01
N VAL A 19 -1.85 -5.15 6.32
CA VAL A 19 -1.85 -5.20 4.85
C VAL A 19 -3.01 -6.06 4.37
N ASP A 20 -3.81 -5.51 3.47
CA ASP A 20 -4.87 -6.24 2.77
C ASP A 20 -4.65 -6.20 1.25
N GLU A 21 -5.01 -7.29 0.60
CA GLU A 21 -4.87 -7.54 -0.83
C GLU A 21 -6.25 -7.87 -1.41
N THR A 22 -6.87 -6.89 -2.08
CA THR A 22 -8.17 -7.09 -2.73
C THR A 22 -7.99 -7.13 -4.25
N SER A 23 -8.52 -8.18 -4.90
CA SER A 23 -8.44 -8.33 -6.34
C SER A 23 -9.18 -7.20 -7.07
N TRP A 24 -8.54 -6.60 -8.07
CA TRP A 24 -9.04 -5.41 -8.77
C TRP A 24 -8.87 -5.54 -10.28
N MET A 25 -9.98 -5.63 -11.02
CA MET A 25 -9.96 -5.58 -12.48
C MET A 25 -10.02 -4.13 -12.95
N GLU A 26 -8.93 -3.62 -13.51
CA GLU A 26 -8.91 -2.33 -14.17
C GLU A 26 -8.95 -2.51 -15.68
N HIS A 27 -10.10 -2.22 -16.29
CA HIS A 27 -10.39 -2.51 -17.70
C HIS A 27 -10.12 -3.99 -18.05
N THR A 28 -9.00 -4.28 -18.73
CA THR A 28 -8.59 -5.64 -19.12
C THR A 28 -7.40 -6.15 -18.33
N THR A 29 -6.90 -5.37 -17.36
CA THR A 29 -5.70 -5.68 -16.57
C THR A 29 -6.13 -6.14 -15.19
N PHE A 30 -5.66 -7.33 -14.79
CA PHE A 30 -5.87 -7.84 -13.44
C PHE A 30 -4.79 -7.29 -12.50
N LEU A 31 -5.20 -6.44 -11.58
CA LEU A 31 -4.39 -5.77 -10.58
C LEU A 31 -4.93 -6.11 -9.18
N TRP A 32 -4.27 -5.55 -8.17
CA TRP A 32 -4.60 -5.70 -6.77
C TRP A 32 -4.62 -4.32 -6.15
N LEU A 33 -5.70 -4.06 -5.42
CA LEU A 33 -5.76 -2.95 -4.48
C LEU A 33 -5.06 -3.40 -3.21
N TRP A 34 -3.90 -2.80 -2.97
CA TRP A 34 -3.12 -2.94 -1.76
C TRP A 34 -3.55 -1.87 -0.77
N VAL A 35 -3.91 -2.30 0.44
CA VAL A 35 -4.29 -1.40 1.53
C VAL A 35 -3.28 -1.56 2.65
N PHE A 36 -2.58 -0.48 2.98
CA PHE A 36 -1.65 -0.41 4.09
C PHE A 36 -2.27 0.46 5.16
N SER A 37 -2.57 -0.12 6.32
CA SER A 37 -3.20 0.60 7.42
C SER A 37 -2.38 0.50 8.69
N THR A 38 -2.06 1.66 9.24
CA THR A 38 -1.53 1.82 10.60
C THR A 38 -2.65 2.30 11.51
N ASN A 39 -2.32 2.73 12.73
CA ASN A 39 -3.25 3.39 13.64
C ASN A 39 -3.53 4.86 13.28
N ARG A 40 -2.75 5.45 12.36
CA ARG A 40 -2.80 6.89 12.04
C ARG A 40 -3.03 7.17 10.56
N VAL A 41 -2.50 6.31 9.68
CA VAL A 41 -2.52 6.51 8.24
C VAL A 41 -3.02 5.25 7.57
N THR A 42 -3.81 5.44 6.52
CA THR A 42 -4.16 4.37 5.58
C THR A 42 -3.80 4.84 4.19
N ALA A 43 -3.07 4.02 3.44
CA ALA A 43 -2.70 4.31 2.07
C ALA A 43 -3.07 3.15 1.15
N TYR A 44 -3.36 3.52 -0.09
CA TYR A 44 -3.93 2.65 -1.11
C TYR A 44 -3.04 2.67 -2.34
N TRP A 45 -2.69 1.50 -2.86
CA TRP A 45 -1.97 1.35 -4.12
C TRP A 45 -2.66 0.35 -5.03
N ILE A 46 -2.73 0.67 -6.32
CA ILE A 46 -3.16 -0.27 -7.35
C ILE A 46 -1.91 -0.74 -8.07
N ALA A 47 -1.62 -2.03 -7.96
CA ALA A 47 -0.42 -2.62 -8.54
C ALA A 47 -0.60 -4.10 -8.84
N THR A 48 0.39 -4.73 -9.46
CA THR A 48 0.41 -6.19 -9.64
C THR A 48 0.53 -6.89 -8.28
N ARG A 49 0.14 -8.17 -8.24
CA ARG A 49 0.35 -9.00 -7.06
C ARG A 49 1.80 -9.47 -7.00
N SER A 50 2.68 -8.73 -6.36
CA SER A 50 4.06 -9.16 -6.13
C SER A 50 4.55 -8.76 -4.75
N ALA A 51 5.43 -9.60 -4.17
CA ALA A 51 6.12 -9.29 -2.92
C ALA A 51 7.05 -8.07 -3.06
N GLU A 52 7.42 -7.70 -4.27
CA GLU A 52 8.23 -6.52 -4.59
C GLU A 52 7.66 -5.23 -3.99
N LEU A 53 6.34 -5.11 -3.88
CA LEU A 53 5.71 -3.93 -3.29
C LEU A 53 5.87 -3.87 -1.77
N LEU A 54 5.96 -5.04 -1.12
CA LEU A 54 6.26 -5.16 0.31
C LEU A 54 7.77 -5.02 0.60
N GLU A 55 8.63 -5.47 -0.33
CA GLU A 55 10.09 -5.41 -0.21
C GLU A 55 10.65 -4.00 -0.46
N ASN A 56 9.94 -3.17 -1.24
CA ASN A 56 10.32 -1.78 -1.53
C ASN A 56 9.54 -0.75 -0.71
N LEU A 57 8.83 -1.18 0.33
CA LEU A 57 8.21 -0.29 1.31
C LEU A 57 9.28 0.37 2.16
#